data_AF-A0A9J7ZXN0-F1
#
_entry.id   AF-A0A9J7ZXN0-F1
#
_cell.length_a   1.000
_cell.length_b   1.000
_cell.length_c   1.000
_cell.angle_alpha   90.00
_cell.angle_beta   90.00
_cell.angle_gamma   90.00
#
_symmetry.space_group_name_H-M   'P 1'
#
loop_
_entity.id
_entity.type
_entity.pdbx_description
1 polymer ?
#
loop_
_entity_poly.entity_id
_entity_poly.type
_entity_poly.pdbx_seq_one_letter_code
_entity_poly.pdbx_strand_id
1 'polypeptide(L)'
;MFGFMDVIEKRIDSIADEAEEELISEEIKEIRRYALSNQLRAGFFGQDACVQTDESELPNIKILAANTAELMKEMNMFKEDTEKKLKIICLQYETKLQDESNALYASMKDKIKNMENCHKEKLSVLRRSYQQQLSDAMQVIKASYKNKEETDLVCDVIDGRVKDLLNELQEKNLKIEWMVEQLKKYEIGSEGVEDPEKSRLKSENEKLKDNIDSLHVELEEVHRVLESKEQRLALDMAQLKSEADDSKKALQMVLYSNKCTKKVRNILICPLHLFYLKHFHFILFQLTGEHEQLKMQLNLERESGREKIKQIKEEMEKEIACIEASRMKEDVWRS
;
A
#
# COMPACT_ATOMS: atom_id res chain seq x y z
N MET A 1 29.54 -16.00 -18.55
CA MET A 1 29.93 -15.40 -17.26
C MET A 1 28.74 -14.71 -16.58
N PHE A 2 27.91 -13.95 -17.31
CA PHE A 2 26.73 -13.27 -16.77
C PHE A 2 25.64 -14.19 -16.15
N GLY A 3 25.36 -15.36 -16.73
CA GLY A 3 24.32 -16.26 -16.19
C GLY A 3 24.69 -17.01 -14.89
N PHE A 4 25.95 -16.98 -14.44
CA PHE A 4 26.35 -17.63 -13.20
C PHE A 4 26.21 -16.69 -12.00
N MET A 5 26.38 -15.39 -12.21
CA MET A 5 26.23 -14.35 -11.19
C MET A 5 24.76 -14.19 -10.78
N ASP A 6 23.85 -14.20 -11.76
CA ASP A 6 22.40 -14.08 -11.56
C ASP A 6 21.80 -15.28 -10.80
N VAL A 7 22.38 -16.47 -10.96
CA VAL A 7 22.02 -17.68 -10.20
C VAL A 7 22.56 -17.63 -8.78
N ILE A 8 23.74 -17.03 -8.58
CA ILE A 8 24.32 -16.85 -7.23
C ILE A 8 23.52 -15.79 -6.46
N GLU A 9 23.17 -14.68 -7.09
CA GLU A 9 22.42 -13.58 -6.47
C GLU A 9 21.03 -14.05 -6.00
N LYS A 10 20.26 -14.71 -6.88
CA LYS A 10 18.97 -15.33 -6.49
C LYS A 10 19.08 -16.35 -5.36
N ARG A 11 20.21 -17.03 -5.25
CA ARG A 11 20.46 -18.03 -4.22
C ARG A 11 20.90 -17.40 -2.90
N ILE A 12 21.60 -16.27 -2.95
CA ILE A 12 21.96 -15.46 -1.78
C ILE A 12 20.70 -14.82 -1.21
N ASP A 13 19.83 -14.25 -2.05
CA ASP A 13 18.58 -13.64 -1.62
C ASP A 13 17.64 -14.67 -0.98
N SER A 14 17.50 -15.86 -1.59
CA SER A 14 16.72 -16.96 -1.03
C SER A 14 17.26 -17.47 0.33
N ILE A 15 18.59 -17.45 0.53
CA ILE A 15 19.20 -17.86 1.80
C ILE A 15 19.04 -16.77 2.86
N ALA A 16 19.10 -15.49 2.46
CA ALA A 16 18.88 -14.36 3.35
C ALA A 16 17.43 -14.33 3.86
N ASP A 17 16.46 -14.56 2.97
CA ASP A 17 15.04 -14.63 3.31
C ASP A 17 14.74 -15.80 4.27
N GLU A 18 15.31 -16.98 4.02
CA GLU A 18 15.16 -18.16 4.91
C GLU A 18 15.78 -17.91 6.30
N ALA A 19 16.94 -17.26 6.36
CA ALA A 19 17.61 -16.92 7.62
C ALA A 19 16.85 -15.86 8.42
N GLU A 20 16.23 -14.89 7.76
CA GLU A 20 15.41 -13.86 8.39
C GLU A 20 14.10 -14.44 8.94
N GLU A 21 13.47 -15.34 8.19
CA GLU A 21 12.26 -16.05 8.63
C GLU A 21 12.54 -16.97 9.83
N GLU A 22 13.72 -17.61 9.89
CA GLU A 22 14.16 -18.43 11.02
C GLU A 22 14.45 -17.58 12.27
N LEU A 23 15.06 -16.41 12.12
CA LEU A 23 15.27 -15.44 13.21
C LEU A 23 13.95 -14.91 13.79
N ILE A 24 12.99 -14.55 12.94
CA ILE A 24 11.65 -14.09 13.37
C ILE A 24 10.91 -15.22 14.09
N SER A 25 11.02 -16.46 13.59
CA SER A 25 10.41 -17.64 14.22
C SER A 25 11.00 -17.90 15.61
N GLU A 26 12.31 -17.75 15.76
CA GLU A 26 12.99 -17.92 17.05
C GLU A 26 12.62 -16.82 18.04
N GLU A 27 12.51 -15.56 17.59
CA GLU A 27 12.04 -14.45 18.41
C GLU A 27 10.58 -14.62 18.86
N ILE A 28 9.70 -15.11 17.98
CA ILE A 28 8.31 -15.44 18.33
C ILE A 28 8.25 -16.56 19.38
N LYS A 29 9.12 -17.58 19.28
CA LYS A 29 9.22 -18.64 20.31
C LYS A 29 9.72 -18.07 21.63
N GLU A 30 10.71 -17.20 21.62
CA GLU A 30 11.27 -16.53 22.79
C GLU A 30 10.18 -15.70 23.51
N ILE A 31 9.44 -14.85 22.77
CA ILE A 31 8.32 -14.06 23.27
C ILE A 31 7.22 -14.95 23.87
N ARG A 32 6.87 -16.05 23.19
CA ARG A 32 5.91 -17.03 23.73
C ARG A 32 6.40 -17.66 25.02
N ARG A 33 7.70 -17.94 25.16
CA ARG A 33 8.29 -18.51 26.37
C ARG A 33 8.14 -17.59 27.58
N TYR A 34 8.24 -16.28 27.37
CA TYR A 34 8.07 -15.26 28.41
C TYR A 34 6.65 -14.71 28.53
N ALA A 35 5.69 -15.23 27.76
CA ALA A 35 4.29 -14.82 27.90
C ALA A 35 3.79 -15.09 29.33
N LEU A 36 3.09 -14.12 29.92
CA LEU A 36 2.59 -14.18 31.30
C LEU A 36 1.78 -15.46 31.58
N SER A 37 1.06 -15.97 30.58
CA SER A 37 0.29 -17.22 30.66
C SER A 37 1.17 -18.45 30.95
N ASN A 38 2.41 -18.46 30.44
CA ASN A 38 3.37 -19.53 30.65
C ASN A 38 4.14 -19.37 31.98
N GLN A 39 4.23 -18.14 32.51
CA GLN A 39 4.84 -17.85 33.81
C GLN A 39 3.89 -18.11 34.99
N LEU A 40 2.57 -18.11 34.75
CA LEU A 40 1.55 -18.38 35.78
C LEU A 40 1.37 -19.87 36.11
N ARG A 41 2.06 -20.77 35.40
CA ARG A 41 1.93 -22.23 35.55
C ARG A 41 3.02 -22.80 36.47
N ALA A 42 2.98 -22.45 37.74
CA ALA A 42 3.79 -23.07 38.79
C ALA A 42 2.94 -23.31 40.05
N GLY A 43 2.06 -24.31 40.01
CA GLY A 43 1.20 -24.67 41.15
C GLY A 43 0.66 -26.09 41.06
N PHE A 44 0.73 -26.81 42.18
CA PHE A 44 0.53 -28.27 42.35
C PHE A 44 -0.94 -28.75 42.22
N PHE A 45 -1.89 -27.86 41.92
CA PHE A 45 -3.26 -28.21 41.58
C PHE A 45 -3.57 -27.61 40.21
N GLY A 46 -3.42 -28.40 39.16
CA GLY A 46 -3.76 -28.03 37.79
C GLY A 46 -5.26 -27.94 37.56
N GLN A 47 -5.93 -27.01 38.25
CA GLN A 47 -7.19 -26.45 37.80
C GLN A 47 -6.88 -25.11 37.15
N ASP A 48 -7.30 -24.99 35.88
CA ASP A 48 -7.35 -23.74 35.14
C ASP A 48 -7.80 -22.62 36.08
N ALA A 49 -6.96 -21.61 36.24
CA ALA A 49 -7.45 -20.30 36.62
C ALA A 49 -8.20 -19.78 35.39
N CYS A 50 -9.47 -20.18 35.26
CA CYS A 50 -10.46 -19.39 34.55
C CYS A 50 -10.37 -18.00 35.17
N VAL A 51 -9.63 -17.08 34.55
CA VAL A 51 -9.74 -15.66 34.85
C VAL A 51 -11.20 -15.36 34.55
N GLN A 52 -11.98 -15.19 35.61
CA GLN A 52 -13.42 -15.11 35.56
C GLN A 52 -13.78 -13.84 34.78
N THR A 53 -13.94 -13.99 33.46
CA THR A 53 -14.54 -12.95 32.61
C THR A 53 -15.94 -12.71 33.17
N ASP A 54 -16.21 -11.49 33.61
CA ASP A 54 -17.52 -11.16 34.15
C ASP A 54 -18.56 -11.33 33.04
N GLU A 55 -19.78 -11.80 33.34
CA GLU A 55 -20.77 -12.08 32.27
C GLU A 55 -21.09 -10.82 31.45
N SER A 56 -20.91 -9.64 32.04
CA SER A 56 -21.04 -8.34 31.39
C SER A 56 -19.93 -8.02 30.36
N GLU A 57 -18.78 -8.68 30.41
CA GLU A 57 -17.65 -8.48 29.50
C GLU A 57 -17.70 -9.40 28.26
N LEU A 58 -18.43 -10.52 28.34
CA LEU A 58 -18.60 -11.49 27.24
C LEU A 58 -19.10 -10.87 25.91
N PRO A 59 -20.12 -9.98 25.91
CA PRO A 59 -20.58 -9.33 24.68
C PRO A 59 -19.48 -8.50 24.00
N ASN A 60 -18.68 -7.78 24.80
CA ASN A 60 -17.59 -6.95 24.29
C ASN A 60 -16.46 -7.80 23.71
N ILE A 61 -16.12 -8.92 24.34
CA ILE A 61 -15.14 -9.87 23.80
C ILE A 61 -15.63 -10.48 22.48
N LYS A 62 -16.93 -10.81 22.39
CA LYS A 62 -17.51 -11.35 21.16
C LYS A 62 -17.49 -10.33 20.01
N ILE A 63 -17.77 -9.07 20.31
CA ILE A 63 -17.65 -7.96 19.34
C ILE A 63 -16.19 -7.77 18.93
N LEU A 64 -15.26 -7.76 19.89
CA LEU A 64 -13.83 -7.60 19.60
C LEU A 64 -13.29 -8.73 18.72
N ALA A 65 -13.69 -9.99 19.00
CA ALA A 65 -13.32 -11.14 18.19
C ALA A 65 -13.89 -11.04 16.76
N ALA A 66 -15.16 -10.60 16.63
CA ALA A 66 -15.78 -10.38 15.32
C ALA A 66 -15.05 -9.27 14.53
N ASN A 67 -14.79 -8.13 15.16
CA ASN A 67 -14.07 -7.01 14.54
C ASN A 67 -12.65 -7.41 14.14
N THR A 68 -11.97 -8.21 14.97
CA THR A 68 -10.62 -8.72 14.67
C THR A 68 -10.63 -9.68 13.49
N ALA A 69 -11.64 -10.56 13.40
CA ALA A 69 -11.82 -11.46 12.26
C ALA A 69 -12.15 -10.70 10.96
N GLU A 70 -12.98 -9.67 11.04
CA GLU A 70 -13.29 -8.77 9.92
C GLU A 70 -12.04 -8.01 9.44
N LEU A 71 -11.30 -7.40 10.36
CA LEU A 71 -10.05 -6.71 10.04
C LEU A 71 -9.01 -7.65 9.41
N MET A 72 -8.89 -8.88 9.91
CA MET A 72 -7.99 -9.88 9.33
C MET A 72 -8.40 -10.25 7.89
N LYS A 73 -9.71 -10.34 7.63
CA LYS A 73 -10.24 -10.56 6.27
C LYS A 73 -9.90 -9.39 5.35
N GLU A 74 -10.10 -8.16 5.81
CA GLU A 74 -9.74 -6.95 5.05
C GLU A 74 -8.24 -6.86 4.78
N MET A 75 -7.41 -7.15 5.77
CA MET A 75 -5.95 -7.20 5.63
C MET A 75 -5.52 -8.22 4.57
N ASN A 76 -6.14 -9.40 4.54
CA ASN A 76 -5.85 -10.42 3.53
C ASN A 76 -6.30 -9.99 2.14
N MET A 77 -7.49 -9.40 2.00
CA MET A 77 -7.96 -8.84 0.71
C MET A 77 -7.02 -7.74 0.20
N PHE A 78 -6.56 -6.86 1.11
CA PHE A 78 -5.62 -5.81 0.77
C PHE A 78 -4.27 -6.39 0.32
N LYS A 79 -3.73 -7.38 1.04
CA LYS A 79 -2.50 -8.08 0.66
C LYS A 79 -2.60 -8.69 -0.74
N GLU A 80 -3.69 -9.38 -1.05
CA GLU A 80 -3.93 -9.96 -2.38
C GLU A 80 -4.03 -8.89 -3.48
N ASP A 81 -4.71 -7.77 -3.20
CA ASP A 81 -4.83 -6.65 -4.15
C ASP A 81 -3.47 -5.98 -4.41
N THR A 82 -2.67 -5.75 -3.37
CA THR A 82 -1.30 -5.23 -3.49
C THR A 82 -0.43 -6.17 -4.32
N GLU A 83 -0.49 -7.47 -4.07
CA GLU A 83 0.28 -8.46 -4.83
C GLU A 83 -0.12 -8.49 -6.31
N LYS A 84 -1.42 -8.39 -6.61
CA LYS A 84 -1.91 -8.28 -8.00
C LYS A 84 -1.41 -7.00 -8.67
N LYS A 85 -1.49 -5.86 -7.99
CA LYS A 85 -0.98 -4.58 -8.51
C LYS A 85 0.52 -4.63 -8.78
N LEU A 86 1.29 -5.24 -7.87
CA LEU A 86 2.73 -5.41 -8.04
C LEU A 86 3.05 -6.27 -9.27
N LYS A 87 2.37 -7.41 -9.45
CA LYS A 87 2.51 -8.25 -10.65
C LYS A 87 2.17 -7.49 -11.94
N ILE A 88 1.11 -6.69 -11.95
CA ILE A 88 0.73 -5.86 -13.10
C ILE A 88 1.84 -4.85 -13.43
N ILE A 89 2.35 -4.15 -12.41
CA ILE A 89 3.42 -3.17 -12.59
C ILE A 89 4.68 -3.84 -13.14
N CYS A 90 5.11 -4.96 -12.57
CA CYS A 90 6.27 -5.73 -13.05
C CYS A 90 6.11 -6.13 -14.53
N LEU A 91 4.97 -6.71 -14.90
CA LEU A 91 4.70 -7.12 -16.28
C LEU A 91 4.71 -5.93 -17.25
N GLN A 92 4.18 -4.77 -16.83
CA GLN A 92 4.21 -3.56 -17.64
C GLN A 92 5.63 -3.05 -17.87
N TYR A 93 6.47 -3.04 -16.84
CA TYR A 93 7.86 -2.64 -16.96
C TYR A 93 8.67 -3.60 -17.83
N GLU A 94 8.48 -4.91 -17.65
CA GLU A 94 9.16 -5.93 -18.46
C GLU A 94 8.77 -5.80 -19.95
N THR A 95 7.48 -5.59 -20.24
CA THR A 95 7.00 -5.37 -21.61
C THR A 95 7.63 -4.12 -22.23
N LYS A 96 7.62 -2.99 -21.51
CA LYS A 96 8.23 -1.74 -21.99
C LYS A 96 9.72 -1.89 -22.25
N LEU A 97 10.44 -2.57 -21.35
CA LEU A 97 11.87 -2.81 -21.49
C LEU A 97 12.16 -3.68 -22.72
N GLN A 98 11.34 -4.71 -22.94
CA GLN A 98 11.44 -5.58 -24.12
C GLN A 98 11.17 -4.80 -25.41
N ASP A 99 10.15 -3.94 -25.42
CA ASP A 99 9.80 -3.11 -26.58
C ASP A 99 10.91 -2.12 -26.95
N GLU A 100 11.46 -1.40 -25.96
CA GLU A 100 12.60 -0.50 -26.15
C GLU A 100 13.85 -1.24 -26.65
N SER A 101 14.14 -2.42 -26.08
CA SER A 101 15.24 -3.28 -26.52
C SER A 101 15.06 -3.73 -27.97
N ASN A 102 13.85 -4.17 -28.33
CA ASN A 102 13.52 -4.59 -29.70
C ASN A 102 13.63 -3.42 -30.68
N ALA A 103 13.14 -2.23 -30.31
CA ALA A 103 13.22 -1.02 -31.12
C ALA A 103 14.69 -0.61 -31.37
N LEU A 104 15.52 -0.65 -30.32
CA LEU A 104 16.95 -0.37 -30.43
C LEU A 104 17.65 -1.39 -31.35
N TYR A 105 17.35 -2.68 -31.18
CA TYR A 105 17.91 -3.74 -32.01
C TYR A 105 17.53 -3.56 -33.48
N ALA A 106 16.27 -3.24 -33.78
CA ALA A 106 15.81 -2.96 -35.14
C ALA A 106 16.54 -1.75 -35.75
N SER A 107 16.65 -0.65 -35.00
CA SER A 107 17.36 0.56 -35.42
C SER A 107 18.84 0.30 -35.72
N MET A 108 19.53 -0.47 -34.86
CA MET A 108 20.93 -0.85 -35.08
C MET A 108 21.08 -1.74 -36.31
N LYS A 109 20.19 -2.73 -36.46
CA LYS A 109 20.18 -3.64 -37.62
C LYS A 109 20.02 -2.86 -38.93
N ASP A 110 19.13 -1.89 -38.97
CA ASP A 110 18.91 -1.05 -40.15
C ASP A 110 20.12 -0.16 -40.45
N LYS A 111 20.74 0.44 -39.41
CA LYS A 111 21.98 1.22 -39.58
C LYS A 111 23.12 0.36 -40.16
N ILE A 112 23.31 -0.85 -39.64
CA ILE A 112 24.33 -1.78 -40.15
C ILE A 112 24.05 -2.10 -41.62
N LYS A 113 22.82 -2.47 -41.95
CA LYS A 113 22.41 -2.79 -43.32
C LYS A 113 22.63 -1.62 -44.28
N ASN A 114 22.33 -0.40 -43.84
CA ASN A 114 22.56 0.82 -44.64
C ASN A 114 24.05 1.07 -44.88
N MET A 115 24.91 0.87 -43.87
CA MET A 115 26.36 0.98 -44.03
C MET A 115 26.91 -0.07 -45.00
N GLU A 116 26.46 -1.33 -44.87
CA GLU A 116 26.83 -2.42 -45.78
C GLU A 116 26.44 -2.11 -47.22
N ASN A 117 25.21 -1.60 -47.44
CA ASN A 117 24.74 -1.20 -48.76
C ASN A 117 25.56 -0.05 -49.34
N CYS A 118 25.82 1.00 -48.55
CA CYS A 118 26.65 2.12 -48.97
C CYS A 118 28.07 1.67 -49.34
N HIS A 119 28.67 0.78 -48.55
CA HIS A 119 29.98 0.22 -48.85
C HIS A 119 29.97 -0.59 -50.16
N LYS A 120 28.96 -1.45 -50.34
CA LYS A 120 28.78 -2.25 -51.56
C LYS A 120 28.60 -1.37 -52.80
N GLU A 121 27.88 -0.27 -52.67
CA GLU A 121 27.70 0.71 -53.74
C GLU A 121 29.00 1.43 -54.08
N LYS A 122 29.74 1.92 -53.07
CA LYS A 122 31.07 2.52 -53.26
C LYS A 122 32.02 1.58 -53.99
N LEU A 123 32.06 0.30 -53.61
CA LEU A 123 32.85 -0.72 -54.30
C LEU A 123 32.39 -0.93 -55.75
N SER A 124 31.08 -0.93 -56.01
CA SER A 124 30.52 -1.05 -57.37
C SER A 124 30.93 0.13 -58.26
N VAL A 125 30.84 1.36 -57.76
CA VAL A 125 31.27 2.57 -58.47
C VAL A 125 32.76 2.53 -58.75
N LEU A 126 33.58 2.20 -57.75
CA LEU A 126 35.03 2.14 -57.89
C LEU A 126 35.46 1.09 -58.93
N ARG A 127 34.85 -0.11 -58.89
CA ARG A 127 35.11 -1.16 -59.90
C ARG A 127 34.75 -0.70 -61.31
N ARG A 128 33.58 -0.07 -61.50
CA ARG A 128 33.17 0.49 -62.79
C ARG A 128 34.14 1.57 -63.28
N SER A 129 34.58 2.45 -62.39
CA SER A 129 35.54 3.51 -62.73
C SER A 129 36.87 2.92 -63.22
N TYR A 130 37.45 1.95 -62.51
CA TYR A 130 38.70 1.33 -62.94
C TYR A 130 38.57 0.54 -64.24
N GLN A 131 37.45 -0.15 -64.46
CA GLN A 131 37.18 -0.83 -65.72
C GLN A 131 37.09 0.16 -66.89
N GLN A 132 36.42 1.30 -66.67
CA GLN A 132 36.33 2.36 -67.67
C GLN A 132 37.72 2.95 -67.98
N GLN A 133 38.49 3.31 -66.95
CA GLN A 133 39.85 3.84 -67.12
C GLN A 133 40.75 2.88 -67.89
N LEU A 134 40.66 1.57 -67.61
CA LEU A 134 41.41 0.56 -68.36
C LEU A 134 40.96 0.50 -69.83
N SER A 135 39.66 0.48 -70.09
CA SER A 135 39.09 0.49 -71.45
C SER A 135 39.54 1.72 -72.22
N ASP A 136 39.48 2.90 -71.61
CA ASP A 136 39.88 4.17 -72.22
C ASP A 136 41.38 4.17 -72.54
N ALA A 137 42.23 3.72 -71.60
CA ALA A 137 43.67 3.59 -71.81
C ALA A 137 43.99 2.61 -72.96
N MET A 138 43.30 1.47 -73.04
CA MET A 138 43.46 0.52 -74.15
C MET A 138 43.04 1.12 -75.49
N GLN A 139 41.98 1.94 -75.53
CA GLN A 139 41.56 2.63 -76.75
C GLN A 139 42.58 3.68 -77.20
N VAL A 140 43.14 4.46 -76.28
CA VAL A 140 44.22 5.42 -76.57
C VAL A 140 45.44 4.70 -77.15
N ILE A 141 45.87 3.60 -76.54
CA ILE A 141 46.97 2.79 -77.05
C ILE A 141 46.64 2.27 -78.46
N LYS A 142 45.46 1.69 -78.67
CA LYS A 142 45.03 1.18 -79.97
C LYS A 142 45.03 2.26 -81.07
N ALA A 143 44.54 3.46 -80.76
CA ALA A 143 44.56 4.59 -81.68
C ALA A 143 46.00 5.04 -82.01
N SER A 144 46.90 5.04 -81.02
CA SER A 144 48.30 5.43 -81.23
C SER A 144 49.06 4.50 -82.19
N TYR A 145 48.75 3.21 -82.18
CA TYR A 145 49.34 2.25 -83.13
C TYR A 145 48.74 2.40 -84.53
N LYS A 146 47.42 2.62 -84.63
CA LYS A 146 46.75 2.86 -85.92
C LYS A 146 47.30 4.10 -86.64
N ASN A 147 47.62 5.16 -85.90
CA ASN A 147 48.16 6.40 -86.47
C ASN A 147 49.66 6.30 -86.86
N LYS A 148 50.42 5.36 -86.26
CA LYS A 148 51.84 5.14 -86.59
C LYS A 148 52.07 4.38 -87.90
N GLU A 149 51.07 3.70 -88.44
CA GLU A 149 51.13 3.13 -89.81
C GLU A 149 50.96 4.20 -90.91
N GLU A 150 50.49 5.41 -90.60
CA GLU A 150 50.14 6.45 -91.59
C GLU A 150 51.06 7.68 -91.61
N THR A 151 52.10 7.76 -90.79
CA THR A 151 52.95 8.96 -90.73
C THR A 151 54.45 8.65 -90.69
N ASP A 152 54.95 8.19 -91.82
CA ASP A 152 56.29 8.55 -92.28
C ASP A 152 56.08 9.63 -93.36
N LEU A 153 56.80 10.74 -93.25
CA LEU A 153 56.87 11.92 -94.14
C LEU A 153 56.34 13.25 -93.55
N VAL A 154 57.21 14.25 -93.78
CA VAL A 154 56.96 15.69 -93.93
C VAL A 154 57.34 16.58 -92.74
N CYS A 155 58.57 17.08 -92.83
CA CYS A 155 59.13 18.19 -92.06
C CYS A 155 58.56 19.59 -92.37
N ASP A 156 57.50 19.72 -93.18
CA ASP A 156 56.81 21.00 -93.42
C ASP A 156 55.52 21.20 -92.58
N VAL A 157 55.11 20.21 -91.77
CA VAL A 157 53.83 20.23 -91.03
C VAL A 157 53.86 21.10 -89.76
N ILE A 158 55.04 21.47 -89.26
CA ILE A 158 55.19 22.12 -87.94
C ILE A 158 54.44 23.46 -87.90
N ASP A 159 54.45 24.25 -88.98
CA ASP A 159 53.85 25.58 -88.98
C ASP A 159 52.30 25.54 -89.05
N GLY A 160 51.75 24.59 -89.82
CA GLY A 160 50.31 24.31 -89.83
C GLY A 160 49.82 23.72 -88.51
N ARG A 161 50.60 22.79 -87.94
CA ARG A 161 50.30 22.15 -86.65
C ARG A 161 50.35 23.14 -85.50
N VAL A 162 51.27 24.10 -85.53
CA VAL A 162 51.31 25.21 -84.57
C VAL A 162 50.06 26.08 -84.71
N LYS A 163 49.60 26.37 -85.93
CA LYS A 163 48.36 27.13 -86.16
C LYS A 163 47.11 26.38 -85.72
N ASP A 164 47.04 25.08 -85.95
CA ASP A 164 45.94 24.21 -85.50
C ASP A 164 45.89 24.12 -83.97
N LEU A 165 47.05 23.98 -83.32
CA LEU A 165 47.16 24.02 -81.85
C LEU A 165 46.74 25.38 -81.28
N LEU A 166 47.01 26.48 -81.99
CA LEU A 166 46.60 27.83 -81.61
C LEU A 166 45.07 27.99 -81.66
N ASN A 167 44.44 27.44 -82.70
CA ASN A 167 42.99 27.40 -82.83
C ASN A 167 42.35 26.51 -81.76
N GLU A 168 42.91 25.32 -81.50
CA GLU A 168 42.42 24.40 -80.46
C GLU A 168 42.57 25.01 -79.06
N LEU A 169 43.66 25.75 -78.82
CA LEU A 169 43.87 26.49 -77.57
C LEU A 169 42.82 27.60 -77.40
N GLN A 170 42.50 28.34 -78.47
CA GLN A 170 41.43 29.34 -78.45
C GLN A 170 40.07 28.71 -78.18
N GLU A 171 39.75 27.58 -78.82
CA GLU A 171 38.48 26.87 -78.60
C GLU A 171 38.36 26.35 -77.16
N LYS A 172 39.45 25.79 -76.60
CA LYS A 172 39.49 25.37 -75.19
C LYS A 172 39.38 26.56 -74.24
N ASN A 173 39.97 27.71 -74.55
CA ASN A 173 39.80 28.92 -73.75
C ASN A 173 38.34 29.40 -73.76
N LEU A 174 37.67 29.40 -74.91
CA LEU A 174 36.23 29.71 -74.99
C LEU A 174 35.39 28.71 -74.19
N LYS A 175 35.76 27.43 -74.20
CA LYS A 175 35.10 26.41 -73.38
C LYS A 175 35.31 26.62 -71.89
N ILE A 176 36.51 27.02 -71.48
CA ILE A 176 36.83 27.39 -70.10
C ILE A 176 36.00 28.60 -69.69
N GLU A 177 35.96 29.67 -70.48
CA GLU A 177 35.11 30.84 -70.21
C GLU A 177 33.64 30.45 -70.05
N TRP A 178 33.12 29.60 -70.94
CA TRP A 178 31.75 29.10 -70.83
C TRP A 178 31.52 28.27 -69.56
N MET A 179 32.46 27.40 -69.18
CA MET A 179 32.35 26.61 -67.94
C MET A 179 32.48 27.49 -66.69
N VAL A 180 33.32 28.51 -66.70
CA VAL A 180 33.46 29.50 -65.62
C VAL A 180 32.15 30.28 -65.47
N GLU A 181 31.53 30.70 -66.57
CA GLU A 181 30.23 31.38 -66.55
C GLU A 181 29.11 30.47 -66.02
N GLN A 182 29.11 29.18 -66.39
CA GLN A 182 28.18 28.20 -65.80
C GLN A 182 28.41 28.02 -64.30
N LEU A 183 29.66 27.85 -63.86
CA LEU A 183 30.01 27.73 -62.44
C LEU A 183 29.57 28.96 -61.65
N LYS A 184 29.81 30.18 -62.19
CA LYS A 184 29.35 31.43 -61.59
C LYS A 184 27.83 31.50 -61.48
N LYS A 185 27.10 30.93 -62.46
CA LYS A 185 25.63 30.82 -62.43
C LYS A 185 25.13 29.85 -61.35
N TYR A 186 25.87 28.77 -61.09
CA TYR A 186 25.58 27.83 -60.00
C TYR A 186 26.05 28.35 -58.62
N GLU A 187 27.09 29.17 -58.58
CA GLU A 187 27.61 29.80 -57.36
C GLU A 187 26.65 30.88 -56.86
N ILE A 188 26.11 31.72 -57.77
CA ILE A 188 25.03 32.67 -57.45
C ILE A 188 23.72 31.93 -57.07
N GLY A 189 23.50 30.72 -57.60
CA GLY A 189 22.36 29.87 -57.22
C GLY A 189 22.51 29.15 -55.87
N SER A 190 23.74 29.06 -55.33
CA SER A 190 24.03 28.35 -54.08
C SER A 190 24.08 29.26 -52.86
N GLU A 191 24.37 30.56 -53.03
CA GLU A 191 24.42 31.52 -51.91
C GLU A 191 23.04 32.14 -51.55
N GLY A 192 22.00 31.92 -52.37
CA GLY A 192 20.68 32.56 -52.18
C GLY A 192 19.48 31.64 -51.98
N VAL A 193 19.62 30.32 -52.16
CA VAL A 193 18.49 29.40 -51.95
C VAL A 193 18.54 28.91 -50.52
N GLU A 194 17.89 29.65 -49.61
CA GLU A 194 17.48 29.08 -48.33
C GLU A 194 16.64 27.83 -48.63
N ASP A 195 17.20 26.68 -48.30
CA ASP A 195 16.50 25.41 -48.35
C ASP A 195 15.18 25.55 -47.57
N PRO A 196 14.01 25.40 -48.22
CA PRO A 196 12.72 25.54 -47.57
C PRO A 196 12.54 24.56 -46.41
N GLU A 197 13.24 23.41 -46.45
CA GLU A 197 13.26 22.46 -45.34
C GLU A 197 14.00 23.01 -44.12
N LYS A 198 15.13 23.68 -44.33
CA LYS A 198 15.91 24.34 -43.28
C LYS A 198 15.10 25.44 -42.57
N SER A 199 14.31 26.22 -43.31
CA SER A 199 13.44 27.25 -42.74
C SER A 199 12.29 26.63 -41.92
N ARG A 200 11.68 25.54 -42.41
CA ARG A 200 10.64 24.79 -41.69
C ARG A 200 11.17 24.20 -40.39
N LEU A 201 12.34 23.56 -40.42
CA LEU A 201 13.00 22.99 -39.24
C LEU A 201 13.39 24.05 -38.21
N LYS A 202 13.81 25.23 -38.65
CA LYS A 202 14.11 26.35 -37.76
C LYS A 202 12.85 26.84 -37.02
N SER A 203 11.72 26.95 -37.72
CA SER A 203 10.44 27.31 -37.09
C SER A 203 9.94 26.23 -36.13
N GLU A 204 10.11 24.95 -36.46
CA GLU A 204 9.73 23.84 -35.59
C GLU A 204 10.59 23.79 -34.32
N ASN A 205 11.92 23.97 -34.46
CA ASN A 205 12.82 24.07 -33.31
C ASN A 205 12.49 25.25 -32.40
N GLU A 206 12.11 26.40 -32.95
CA GLU A 206 11.70 27.55 -32.11
C GLU A 206 10.43 27.22 -31.32
N LYS A 207 9.43 26.59 -31.94
CA LYS A 207 8.21 26.14 -31.25
C LYS A 207 8.51 25.09 -30.18
N LEU A 208 9.40 24.13 -30.46
CA LEU A 208 9.81 23.13 -29.49
C LEU A 208 10.55 23.77 -28.31
N LYS A 209 11.37 24.79 -28.57
CA LYS A 209 12.03 25.57 -27.54
C LYS A 209 11.02 26.31 -26.65
N ASP A 210 10.05 27.00 -27.25
CA ASP A 210 8.97 27.66 -26.51
C ASP A 210 8.18 26.67 -25.63
N ASN A 211 7.89 25.47 -26.15
CA ASN A 211 7.23 24.41 -25.39
C ASN A 211 8.09 23.91 -24.22
N ILE A 212 9.39 23.72 -24.45
CA ILE A 212 10.33 23.32 -23.40
C ILE A 212 10.38 24.39 -22.31
N ASP A 213 10.44 25.67 -22.67
CA ASP A 213 10.48 26.79 -21.73
C ASP A 213 9.15 26.87 -20.93
N SER A 214 8.00 26.70 -21.59
CA SER A 214 6.69 26.65 -20.93
C SER A 214 6.59 25.47 -19.93
N LEU A 215 7.05 24.28 -20.32
CA LEU A 215 7.06 23.11 -19.45
C LEU A 215 8.00 23.28 -18.25
N HIS A 216 9.14 23.97 -18.41
CA HIS A 216 10.01 24.29 -17.28
C HIS A 216 9.31 25.19 -16.26
N VAL A 217 8.58 26.22 -16.71
CA VAL A 217 7.81 27.10 -15.82
C VAL A 217 6.72 26.33 -15.07
N GLU A 218 5.98 25.46 -15.75
CA GLU A 218 4.98 24.60 -15.11
C GLU A 218 5.59 23.66 -14.07
N LEU A 219 6.74 23.07 -14.39
CA LEU A 219 7.46 22.16 -13.51
C LEU A 219 8.00 22.87 -12.26
N GLU A 220 8.51 24.10 -12.40
CA GLU A 220 8.91 24.94 -11.26
C GLU A 220 7.73 25.30 -10.36
N GLU A 221 6.57 25.64 -10.93
CA GLU A 221 5.38 25.96 -10.13
C GLU A 221 4.86 24.73 -9.38
N VAL A 222 4.84 23.55 -10.02
CA VAL A 222 4.47 22.30 -9.36
C VAL A 222 5.42 21.97 -8.21
N HIS A 223 6.74 22.14 -8.40
CA HIS A 223 7.71 21.95 -7.32
C HIS A 223 7.45 22.90 -6.14
N ARG A 224 7.22 24.18 -6.41
CA ARG A 224 6.92 25.18 -5.36
C ARG A 224 5.66 24.83 -4.58
N VAL A 225 4.60 24.40 -5.27
CA VAL A 225 3.35 23.98 -4.63
C VAL A 225 3.57 22.72 -3.78
N LEU A 226 4.33 21.75 -4.29
CA LEU A 226 4.63 20.51 -3.57
C LEU A 226 5.41 20.80 -2.29
N GLU A 227 6.45 21.62 -2.36
CA GLU A 227 7.26 22.03 -1.21
C GLU A 227 6.40 22.75 -0.14
N SER A 228 5.50 23.64 -0.57
CA SER A 228 4.57 24.31 0.36
C SER A 228 3.59 23.34 1.05
N LYS A 229 3.17 22.28 0.35
CA LYS A 229 2.30 21.24 0.91
C LYS A 229 3.06 20.35 1.88
N GLU A 230 4.29 20.00 1.55
CA GLU A 230 5.17 19.20 2.42
C GLU A 230 5.46 19.93 3.74
N GLN A 231 5.78 21.23 3.68
CA GLN A 231 5.95 22.07 4.86
C GLN A 231 4.68 22.13 5.72
N ARG A 232 3.50 22.25 5.10
CA ARG A 232 2.22 22.26 5.82
C ARG A 232 1.96 20.92 6.51
N LEU A 233 2.17 19.80 5.81
CA LEU A 233 2.02 18.46 6.38
C LEU A 233 2.97 18.25 7.57
N ALA A 234 4.21 18.76 7.49
CA ALA A 234 5.15 18.69 8.61
C ALA A 234 4.64 19.47 9.85
N LEU A 235 4.05 20.65 9.65
CA LEU A 235 3.43 21.43 10.74
C LEU A 235 2.21 20.69 11.33
N ASP A 236 1.32 20.18 10.49
CA ASP A 236 0.13 19.44 10.92
C ASP A 236 0.52 18.17 11.72
N MET A 237 1.55 17.44 11.27
CA MET A 237 2.09 16.29 11.99
C MET A 237 2.66 16.67 13.36
N ALA A 238 3.39 17.79 13.45
CA ALA A 238 3.93 18.27 14.72
C ALA A 238 2.81 18.67 15.69
N GLN A 239 1.76 19.34 15.19
CA GLN A 239 0.59 19.70 16.00
C GLN A 239 -0.15 18.47 16.51
N LEU A 240 -0.48 17.51 15.63
CA LEU A 240 -1.18 16.29 16.02
C LEU A 240 -0.39 15.49 17.06
N LYS A 241 0.94 15.46 16.95
CA LYS A 241 1.81 14.83 17.95
C LYS A 241 1.70 15.51 19.31
N SER A 242 1.71 16.84 19.35
CA SER A 242 1.53 17.61 20.59
C SER A 242 0.16 17.34 21.22
N GLU A 243 -0.91 17.34 20.43
CA GLU A 243 -2.28 17.08 20.90
C GLU A 243 -2.44 15.65 21.43
N ALA A 244 -1.80 14.68 20.79
CA ALA A 244 -1.77 13.30 21.26
C ALA A 244 -1.03 13.16 22.60
N ASP A 245 0.10 13.85 22.76
CA ASP A 245 0.85 13.86 24.02
C ASP A 245 0.07 14.52 25.16
N ASP A 246 -0.65 15.62 24.89
CA ASP A 246 -1.49 16.28 25.88
C ASP A 246 -2.73 15.44 26.24
N SER A 247 -3.35 14.79 25.26
CA SER A 247 -4.44 13.84 25.48
C SER A 247 -3.98 12.66 26.35
N LYS A 248 -2.77 12.14 26.11
CA LYS A 248 -2.17 11.09 26.93
C LYS A 248 -1.95 11.52 28.38
N LYS A 249 -1.45 12.73 28.61
CA LYS A 249 -1.30 13.30 29.97
C LYS A 249 -2.66 13.45 30.65
N ALA A 250 -3.67 13.97 29.94
CA ALA A 250 -5.02 14.12 30.47
C ALA A 250 -5.63 12.77 30.89
N LEU A 251 -5.49 11.73 30.06
CA LEU A 251 -5.92 10.37 30.39
C LEU A 251 -5.21 9.83 31.62
N GLN A 252 -3.90 10.05 31.74
CA GLN A 252 -3.14 9.62 32.93
C GLN A 252 -3.65 10.27 34.22
N MET A 253 -4.00 11.56 34.17
CA MET A 253 -4.59 12.29 35.29
C MET A 253 -5.98 11.76 35.67
N VAL A 254 -6.82 11.46 34.67
CA VAL A 254 -8.15 10.86 34.91
C VAL A 254 -8.02 9.47 35.52
N LEU A 255 -7.08 8.65 35.07
CA LEU A 255 -6.81 7.33 35.64
C LEU A 255 -6.35 7.42 37.10
N TYR A 256 -5.48 8.38 37.42
CA TYR A 256 -5.04 8.61 38.80
C TYR A 256 -6.21 9.04 39.69
N SER A 257 -7.02 9.99 39.23
CA SER A 257 -8.24 10.43 39.94
C SER A 257 -9.23 9.27 40.15
N ASN A 258 -9.45 8.41 39.15
CA ASN A 258 -10.31 7.23 39.27
C ASN A 258 -9.78 6.20 40.28
N LYS A 259 -8.46 6.03 40.38
CA LYS A 259 -7.86 5.21 41.45
C LYS A 259 -8.16 5.78 42.83
N CYS A 260 -8.02 7.11 42.99
CA CYS A 260 -8.35 7.79 44.24
C CYS A 260 -9.83 7.64 44.61
N THR A 261 -10.76 7.85 43.67
CA THR A 261 -12.20 7.70 43.92
C THR A 261 -12.60 6.26 44.26
N LYS A 262 -12.04 5.26 43.58
CA LYS A 262 -12.23 3.84 43.95
C LYS A 262 -11.76 3.56 45.39
N LYS A 263 -10.60 4.12 45.77
CA LYS A 263 -10.06 3.97 47.13
C LYS A 263 -10.98 4.63 48.17
N VAL A 264 -11.46 5.84 47.92
CA VAL A 264 -12.44 6.54 48.77
C VAL A 264 -13.74 5.73 48.91
N ARG A 265 -14.27 5.22 47.79
CA ARG A 265 -15.49 4.38 47.78
C ARG A 265 -15.31 3.12 48.62
N ASN A 266 -14.17 2.44 48.53
CA ASN A 266 -13.87 1.27 49.34
C ASN A 266 -13.72 1.60 50.84
N ILE A 267 -13.17 2.76 51.19
CA ILE A 267 -12.95 3.17 52.59
C ILE A 267 -14.24 3.67 53.25
N LEU A 268 -15.05 4.47 52.56
CA LEU A 268 -16.22 5.12 53.16
C LEU A 268 -17.52 4.38 52.87
N ILE A 269 -17.76 4.00 51.61
CA ILE A 269 -19.09 3.52 51.19
C ILE A 269 -19.29 2.05 51.58
N CYS A 270 -18.29 1.18 51.38
CA CYS A 270 -18.41 -0.24 51.75
C CYS A 270 -18.69 -0.46 53.25
N PRO A 271 -17.98 0.21 54.19
CA PRO A 271 -18.25 0.03 55.61
C PRO A 271 -19.61 0.59 56.04
N LEU A 272 -20.04 1.72 55.48
CA LEU A 272 -21.40 2.24 55.74
C LEU A 272 -22.46 1.26 55.25
N HIS A 273 -22.34 0.71 54.04
CA HIS A 273 -23.29 -0.26 53.52
C HIS A 273 -23.34 -1.53 54.38
N LEU A 274 -22.18 -2.03 54.83
CA LEU A 274 -22.10 -3.17 55.74
C LEU A 274 -22.72 -2.87 57.11
N PHE A 275 -22.55 -1.65 57.62
CA PHE A 275 -23.18 -1.20 58.86
C PHE A 275 -24.70 -1.18 58.74
N TYR A 276 -25.24 -0.58 57.67
CA TYR A 276 -26.68 -0.56 57.41
C TYR A 276 -27.25 -1.98 57.25
N LEU A 277 -26.58 -2.88 56.53
CA LEU A 277 -27.02 -4.28 56.41
C LEU A 277 -27.06 -4.99 57.77
N LYS A 278 -26.02 -4.82 58.60
CA LYS A 278 -25.98 -5.42 59.95
C LYS A 278 -27.10 -4.86 60.84
N HIS A 279 -27.33 -3.56 60.78
CA HIS A 279 -28.40 -2.92 61.55
C HIS A 279 -29.78 -3.40 61.10
N PHE A 280 -30.00 -3.53 59.80
CA PHE A 280 -31.25 -4.06 59.24
C PHE A 280 -31.49 -5.52 59.67
N HIS A 281 -30.45 -6.35 59.63
CA HIS A 281 -30.52 -7.74 60.10
C HIS A 281 -30.81 -7.83 61.61
N PHE A 282 -30.24 -6.93 62.42
CA PHE A 282 -30.51 -6.87 63.86
C PHE A 282 -31.96 -6.52 64.16
N ILE A 283 -32.53 -5.53 63.46
CA ILE A 283 -33.95 -5.17 63.59
C ILE A 283 -34.85 -6.36 63.22
N LEU A 284 -34.56 -7.03 62.09
CA LEU A 284 -35.29 -8.24 61.68
C LEU A 284 -35.24 -9.35 62.74
N PHE A 285 -34.09 -9.54 63.39
CA PHE A 285 -33.93 -10.52 64.46
C PHE A 285 -34.77 -10.15 65.71
N GLN A 286 -34.82 -8.87 66.09
CA GLN A 286 -35.69 -8.42 67.19
C GLN A 286 -37.17 -8.66 66.87
N LEU A 287 -37.61 -8.22 65.68
CA LEU A 287 -39.01 -8.37 65.25
C LEU A 287 -39.45 -9.84 65.20
N THR A 288 -38.57 -10.74 64.76
CA THR A 288 -38.86 -12.19 64.75
C THR A 288 -38.92 -12.77 66.17
N GLY A 289 -38.08 -12.32 67.08
CA GLY A 289 -38.16 -12.69 68.51
C GLY A 289 -39.46 -12.24 69.16
N GLU A 290 -39.86 -10.97 68.94
CA GLU A 290 -41.13 -10.43 69.44
C GLU A 290 -42.34 -11.18 68.85
N HIS A 291 -42.29 -11.50 67.56
CA HIS A 291 -43.34 -12.28 66.91
C HIS A 291 -43.53 -13.67 67.54
N GLU A 292 -42.45 -14.40 67.83
CA GLU A 292 -42.54 -15.71 68.50
C GLU A 292 -43.05 -15.61 69.95
N GLN A 293 -42.70 -14.54 70.69
CA GLN A 293 -43.25 -14.29 72.02
C GLN A 293 -44.76 -14.04 71.97
N LEU A 294 -45.22 -13.15 71.09
CA LEU A 294 -46.65 -12.87 70.90
C LEU A 294 -47.42 -14.13 70.52
N LYS A 295 -46.84 -14.97 69.65
CA LYS A 295 -47.42 -16.25 69.24
C LYS A 295 -47.55 -17.23 70.41
N MET A 296 -46.56 -17.31 71.30
CA MET A 296 -46.67 -18.10 72.54
C MET A 296 -47.77 -17.57 73.47
N GLN A 297 -47.84 -16.26 73.66
CA GLN A 297 -48.83 -15.63 74.55
C GLN A 297 -50.26 -15.86 74.04
N LEU A 298 -50.47 -15.71 72.73
CA LEU A 298 -51.77 -15.94 72.09
C LEU A 298 -52.18 -17.43 72.15
N ASN A 299 -51.22 -18.35 72.09
CA ASN A 299 -51.49 -19.78 72.31
C ASN A 299 -51.91 -20.07 73.76
N LEU A 300 -51.24 -19.49 74.75
CA LEU A 300 -51.61 -19.62 76.17
C LEU A 300 -53.01 -19.06 76.44
N GLU A 301 -53.33 -17.88 75.89
CA GLU A 301 -54.68 -17.31 76.00
C GLU A 301 -55.74 -18.18 75.32
N ARG A 302 -55.42 -18.77 74.15
CA ARG A 302 -56.30 -19.74 73.49
C ARG A 302 -56.55 -20.98 74.35
N GLU A 303 -55.53 -21.52 75.01
CA GLU A 303 -55.68 -22.66 75.92
C GLU A 303 -56.50 -22.30 77.15
N SER A 304 -56.21 -21.16 77.79
CA SER A 304 -57.00 -20.63 78.91
C SER A 304 -58.47 -20.41 78.52
N GLY A 305 -58.72 -19.84 77.34
CA GLY A 305 -60.06 -19.65 76.80
C GLY A 305 -60.79 -20.96 76.53
N ARG A 306 -60.10 -21.97 75.96
CA ARG A 306 -60.67 -23.32 75.79
C ARG A 306 -61.07 -23.94 77.12
N GLU A 307 -60.24 -23.78 78.15
CA GLU A 307 -60.53 -24.34 79.47
C GLU A 307 -61.73 -23.66 80.15
N LYS A 308 -61.83 -22.32 80.03
CA LYS A 308 -63.01 -21.57 80.50
C LYS A 308 -64.29 -21.99 79.77
N ILE A 309 -64.23 -22.15 78.44
CA ILE A 309 -65.38 -22.63 77.65
C ILE A 309 -65.79 -24.04 78.11
N LYS A 310 -64.82 -24.91 78.40
CA LYS A 310 -65.08 -26.26 78.91
C LYS A 310 -65.75 -26.23 80.29
N GLN A 311 -65.27 -25.38 81.21
CA GLN A 311 -65.90 -25.18 82.53
C GLN A 311 -67.34 -24.67 82.42
N ILE A 312 -67.59 -23.65 81.58
CA ILE A 312 -68.95 -23.12 81.36
C ILE A 312 -69.85 -24.20 80.77
N LYS A 313 -69.33 -25.02 79.84
CA LYS A 313 -70.10 -26.13 79.27
C LYS A 313 -70.48 -27.15 80.34
N GLU A 314 -69.55 -27.52 81.23
CA GLU A 314 -69.82 -28.42 82.36
C GLU A 314 -70.82 -27.82 83.36
N GLU A 315 -70.77 -26.51 83.63
CA GLU A 315 -71.76 -25.82 84.47
C GLU A 315 -73.14 -25.79 83.82
N MET A 316 -73.23 -25.47 82.53
CA MET A 316 -74.50 -25.51 81.79
C MET A 316 -75.09 -26.92 81.76
N GLU A 317 -74.28 -27.96 81.54
CA GLU A 317 -74.75 -29.35 81.57
C GLU A 317 -75.29 -29.73 82.96
N LYS A 318 -74.66 -29.27 84.05
CA LYS A 318 -75.19 -29.44 85.42
C LYS A 318 -76.49 -28.69 85.63
N GLU A 319 -76.61 -27.47 85.12
CA GLU A 319 -77.81 -26.64 85.26
C GLU A 319 -78.98 -27.24 84.45
N ILE A 320 -78.74 -27.70 83.23
CA ILE A 320 -79.71 -28.46 82.42
C ILE A 320 -80.17 -29.71 83.18
N ALA A 321 -79.24 -30.49 83.75
CA ALA A 321 -79.59 -31.67 84.55
C ALA A 321 -80.43 -31.31 85.80
N CYS A 322 -80.16 -30.18 86.45
CA CYS A 322 -80.96 -29.65 87.55
C CYS A 322 -82.38 -29.24 87.11
N ILE A 323 -82.51 -28.61 85.94
CA ILE A 323 -83.80 -28.24 85.35
C ILE A 323 -84.60 -29.50 84.98
N GLU A 324 -83.96 -30.51 84.37
CA GLU A 324 -84.59 -31.79 84.03
C GLU A 324 -85.03 -32.56 85.28
N ALA A 325 -84.21 -32.60 86.33
CA ALA A 325 -84.56 -33.19 87.63
C ALA A 325 -85.72 -32.44 88.32
N SER A 326 -85.83 -31.13 88.11
CA SER A 326 -86.94 -30.31 88.62
C SER A 326 -88.24 -30.56 87.84
N ARG A 327 -88.16 -30.72 86.51
CA ARG A 327 -89.30 -31.16 85.68
C ARG A 327 -89.82 -32.54 86.06
N MET A 328 -88.92 -33.50 86.32
CA MET A 328 -89.33 -34.83 86.80
C MET A 328 -90.01 -34.79 88.18
N LYS A 329 -89.73 -33.79 89.01
CA LYS A 329 -90.46 -33.58 90.28
C LYS A 329 -91.81 -32.91 90.06
N GLU A 330 -91.96 -31.98 89.11
CA GLU A 330 -93.27 -31.39 88.79
C GLU A 330 -94.25 -32.39 88.15
N ASP A 331 -93.76 -33.35 87.36
CA ASP A 331 -94.60 -34.40 86.78
C ASP A 331 -95.10 -35.42 87.83
N VAL A 332 -94.41 -35.58 88.96
CA VAL A 332 -94.82 -36.45 90.09
C VAL A 332 -95.87 -35.79 91.00
N TRP A 333 -96.01 -34.46 90.97
CA TRP A 333 -97.03 -33.74 91.74
C TRP A 333 -98.35 -33.51 90.95
N ARG A 334 -98.42 -33.96 89.69
CA ARG A 334 -99.62 -33.89 88.84
C ARG A 334 -100.33 -35.24 88.60
N SER A 335 -99.94 -36.30 89.32
CA SER A 335 -100.71 -37.56 89.45
C SER A 335 -101.02 -37.80 90.91
#